data_AF-R6SGS4-F1
#
_entry.id   AF-R6SGS4-F1
#
_cell.length_a   1.000
_cell.length_b   1.000
_cell.length_c   1.000
_cell.angle_alpha   90.00
_cell.angle_beta   90.00
_cell.angle_gamma   90.00
#
_symmetry.space_group_name_H-M   'P 1'
#
loop_
_entity.id
_entity.type
_entity.pdbx_description
1 polymer ?
#
loop_
_entity_poly.entity_id
_entity_poly.type
_entity_poly.pdbx_seq_one_letter_code
_entity_poly.pdbx_strand_id
1 'polypeptide(L)'
;MPEKRHRIPDAFCDRCGAGMTQDEAALNRKLINRAATTCLCPACLAAQLGTDVEWLYDRMNFFRRQGCRLFSPWTGEDEPDAPDGK
;
A
#
# COMPACT_ATOMS: atom_id res chain seq x y z
N MET A 1 -21.73 0.46 26.28
CA MET A 1 -20.34 0.04 25.97
C MET A 1 -20.41 -1.46 25.70
N PRO A 2 -19.84 -2.06 24.63
CA PRO A 2 -18.69 -1.64 23.82
C PRO A 2 -18.79 -1.96 22.30
N GLU A 3 -18.65 -1.00 21.40
CA GLU A 3 -18.56 -1.31 19.96
C GLU A 3 -17.36 -0.59 19.37
N LYS A 4 -16.18 -1.02 19.80
CA LYS A 4 -14.93 -0.60 19.18
C LYS A 4 -14.84 -1.35 17.86
N ARG A 5 -15.40 -0.74 16.82
CA ARG A 5 -15.39 -1.19 15.43
C ARG A 5 -13.92 -1.44 15.03
N HIS A 6 -13.47 -2.68 15.23
CA HIS A 6 -12.08 -3.06 15.01
C HIS A 6 -11.89 -3.11 13.50
N ARG A 7 -11.24 -2.08 12.94
CA ARG A 7 -10.88 -2.08 11.52
C ARG A 7 -9.75 -3.10 11.39
N ILE A 8 -10.09 -4.34 11.01
CA ILE A 8 -9.13 -5.44 10.89
C ILE A 8 -8.21 -5.10 9.71
N PRO A 9 -6.90 -4.97 9.93
CA PRO A 9 -5.96 -4.77 8.82
C PRO A 9 -5.76 -6.09 8.08
N ASP A 10 -5.61 -6.00 6.76
CA ASP A 10 -5.52 -7.16 5.85
C ASP A 10 -4.16 -7.86 5.97
N ALA A 11 -3.12 -7.12 6.35
CA ALA A 11 -1.79 -7.65 6.62
C ALA A 11 -1.14 -6.96 7.83
N PHE A 12 -0.16 -7.64 8.45
CA PHE A 12 0.60 -7.13 9.60
C PHE A 12 2.10 -7.20 9.33
N CYS A 13 2.83 -6.23 9.86
CA CYS A 13 4.28 -6.17 9.73
C CYS A 13 4.94 -7.22 10.62
N ASP A 14 5.80 -8.06 10.02
CA ASP A 14 6.55 -9.08 10.76
C ASP A 14 7.51 -8.47 11.80
N ARG A 15 7.99 -7.24 11.55
CA ARG A 15 8.99 -6.57 12.38
C ARG A 15 8.42 -5.75 13.53
N CYS A 16 7.31 -5.03 13.29
CA CYS A 16 6.74 -4.12 14.29
C CYS A 16 5.28 -4.41 14.65
N GLY A 17 4.62 -5.36 13.98
CA GLY A 17 3.22 -5.67 14.19
C GLY A 17 2.24 -4.59 13.70
N ALA A 18 2.71 -3.57 12.97
CA ALA A 18 1.82 -2.54 12.42
C ALA A 18 0.86 -3.16 11.39
N GLY A 19 -0.42 -2.83 11.52
CA GLY A 19 -1.43 -3.16 10.52
C GLY A 19 -1.21 -2.36 9.25
N MET A 20 -1.24 -3.03 8.11
CA MET A 20 -1.03 -2.43 6.81
C MET A 20 -2.13 -2.85 5.83
N THR A 21 -2.32 -2.02 4.82
CA THR A 21 -3.26 -2.27 3.73
C THR A 21 -2.68 -3.25 2.72
N GLN A 22 -3.56 -3.85 1.92
CA GLN A 22 -3.17 -4.74 0.83
C GLN A 22 -2.17 -4.08 -0.14
N ASP A 23 -2.32 -2.76 -0.38
CA ASP A 23 -1.41 -1.98 -1.22
C ASP A 23 0.01 -1.90 -0.64
N GLU A 24 0.15 -1.65 0.65
CA GLU A 24 1.46 -1.60 1.33
C GLU A 24 2.15 -2.97 1.30
N ALA A 25 1.40 -4.04 1.57
CA ALA A 25 1.92 -5.40 1.49
C ALA A 25 2.30 -5.78 0.04
N ALA A 26 1.52 -5.33 -0.95
CA ALA A 26 1.81 -5.53 -2.37
C ALA A 26 3.08 -4.81 -2.80
N LEU A 27 3.29 -3.56 -2.37
CA LEU A 27 4.52 -2.82 -2.63
C LEU A 27 5.73 -3.54 -2.07
N ASN A 28 5.63 -4.02 -0.83
CA ASN A 28 6.73 -4.74 -0.22
C ASN A 28 7.14 -5.97 -1.04
N ARG A 29 6.16 -6.82 -1.38
CA ARG A 29 6.40 -7.98 -2.25
C ARG A 29 6.95 -7.56 -3.62
N LYS A 30 6.58 -6.39 -4.14
CA LYS A 30 7.11 -5.87 -5.41
C LYS A 30 8.57 -5.44 -5.31
N LEU A 31 8.98 -4.86 -4.18
CA LEU A 31 10.33 -4.30 -3.97
C LEU A 31 11.34 -5.32 -3.44
N ILE A 32 10.95 -6.17 -2.47
CA ILE A 32 11.83 -7.18 -1.90
C ILE A 32 11.92 -8.38 -2.83
N ASN A 33 10.81 -9.11 -2.99
CA ASN A 33 10.71 -10.27 -3.86
C ASN A 33 9.25 -10.71 -3.97
N ARG A 34 8.80 -11.12 -5.16
CA ARG A 34 7.45 -11.67 -5.37
C ARG A 34 7.17 -12.91 -4.51
N ALA A 35 8.23 -13.61 -4.10
CA ALA A 35 8.19 -14.80 -3.25
C ALA A 35 8.53 -14.49 -1.77
N ALA A 36 8.62 -13.22 -1.37
CA ALA A 36 8.87 -12.86 0.01
C ALA A 36 7.69 -13.31 0.90
N THR A 37 7.97 -14.19 1.86
CA THR A 37 6.99 -14.68 2.83
C THR A 37 6.70 -13.64 3.91
N THR A 38 7.64 -12.72 4.14
CA THR A 38 7.54 -11.66 5.15
C THR A 38 7.10 -10.35 4.53
N CYS A 39 6.02 -9.76 5.05
CA CYS A 39 5.60 -8.41 4.72
C CYS A 39 6.04 -7.45 5.84
N LEU A 40 6.67 -6.34 5.44
CA LEU A 40 7.05 -5.22 6.31
C LEU A 40 6.22 -3.99 5.93
N CYS A 41 5.84 -3.21 6.93
CA CYS A 41 5.20 -1.91 6.69
C CYS A 41 6.17 -0.97 5.95
N PRO A 42 5.68 0.07 5.25
CA PRO A 42 6.52 0.99 4.51
C PRO A 42 7.58 1.64 5.41
N ALA A 43 7.28 1.91 6.69
CA ALA A 43 8.28 2.43 7.64
C ALA A 43 9.45 1.45 7.88
N CYS A 44 9.17 0.18 8.14
CA CYS A 44 10.21 -0.83 8.36
C CYS A 44 10.96 -1.17 7.07
N LEU A 45 10.26 -1.17 5.94
CA LEU A 45 10.83 -1.40 4.61
C LEU A 45 11.77 -0.26 4.23
N ALA A 46 11.36 0.99 4.44
CA ALA A 46 12.16 2.20 4.26
C ALA A 46 13.46 2.13 5.05
N ALA A 47 13.36 1.80 6.35
CA ALA A 47 14.53 1.63 7.21
C ALA A 47 15.45 0.47 6.77
N GLN A 48 14.88 -0.61 6.22
CA GLN A 48 15.66 -1.74 5.72
C GLN A 48 16.37 -1.44 4.39
N LEU A 49 15.73 -0.69 3.50
CA LEU A 49 16.27 -0.30 2.20
C LEU A 49 17.12 0.98 2.27
N GLY A 50 17.09 1.70 3.40
CA GLY A 50 17.72 3.02 3.52
C GLY A 50 17.05 4.09 2.65
N THR A 51 15.74 3.97 2.42
CA THR A 51 14.95 4.94 1.65
C THR A 51 13.92 5.64 2.54
N ASP A 52 13.22 6.62 2.00
CA ASP A 52 12.17 7.35 2.69
C ASP A 52 10.80 6.66 2.56
N VAL A 53 10.00 6.77 3.63
CA VAL A 53 8.62 6.24 3.62
C VAL A 53 7.77 6.94 2.55
N GLU A 54 7.97 8.25 2.37
CA GLU A 54 7.30 9.05 1.34
C GLU A 54 7.60 8.54 -0.08
N TRP A 55 8.85 8.13 -0.34
CA TRP A 55 9.23 7.55 -1.63
C TRP A 55 8.49 6.23 -1.90
N LEU A 56 8.26 5.42 -0.87
CA LEU A 56 7.46 4.20 -0.99
C LEU A 56 6.00 4.51 -1.32
N TYR A 57 5.41 5.53 -0.69
CA TYR A 57 4.04 5.97 -1.00
C TYR A 57 3.91 6.50 -2.42
N ASP A 58 4.86 7.30 -2.89
CA ASP A 58 4.92 7.75 -4.28
C ASP A 58 4.95 6.55 -5.24
N ARG A 59 5.76 5.53 -4.92
CA ARG A 59 5.85 4.30 -5.70
C ARG A 59 4.53 3.52 -5.72
N MET A 60 3.80 3.45 -4.60
CA MET A 60 2.46 2.84 -4.58
C MET A 60 1.52 3.58 -5.52
N ASN A 61 1.46 4.91 -5.42
CA ASN A 61 0.63 5.74 -6.28
C ASN A 61 0.99 5.56 -7.76
N PHE A 62 2.28 5.48 -8.08
CA PHE A 62 2.77 5.20 -9.42
C PHE A 62 2.28 3.84 -9.95
N PHE A 63 2.40 2.76 -9.15
CA PHE A 63 1.92 1.44 -9.56
C PHE A 63 0.39 1.36 -9.68
N ARG A 64 -0.34 2.11 -8.84
CA ARG A 64 -1.80 2.26 -8.95
C ARG A 64 -2.18 2.93 -10.26
N ARG A 65 -1.52 4.04 -10.62
CA ARG A 65 -1.74 4.75 -11.89
C ARG A 65 -1.38 3.93 -13.11
N GLN A 66 -0.38 3.06 -13.00
CA GLN A 66 -0.01 2.13 -14.08
C GLN A 66 -1.00 0.95 -14.25
N GLY A 67 -2.03 0.83 -13.42
CA GLY A 67 -2.98 -0.28 -13.50
C GLY A 67 -2.36 -1.62 -13.10
N CYS A 68 -1.39 -1.61 -12.17
CA CYS A 68 -0.79 -2.85 -11.70
C CYS A 68 -1.83 -3.67 -10.93
N ARG A 69 -2.22 -4.85 -11.44
CA ARG A 69 -3.23 -5.77 -10.86
C ARG A 69 -3.05 -6.13 -9.37
N LEU A 70 -1.88 -5.85 -8.81
CA LEU A 70 -1.55 -6.07 -7.40
C LEU A 70 -2.08 -4.98 -6.47
N PHE A 71 -2.38 -3.79 -7.01
CA PHE A 71 -2.90 -2.65 -6.29
C PHE A 71 -4.35 -2.42 -6.72
N SER A 72 -5.21 -2.04 -5.77
CA SER A 72 -6.60 -1.74 -6.15
C SER A 72 -6.60 -0.48 -7.01
N PRO A 73 -7.26 -0.48 -8.20
CA PRO A 73 -7.43 0.75 -8.95
C PRO A 73 -8.03 1.79 -8.00
N TRP A 74 -7.54 3.02 -8.10
CA TRP A 74 -8.19 4.13 -7.43
C TRP A 74 -9.55 4.29 -8.11
N THR A 75 -10.58 3.65 -7.56
CA THR A 75 -11.97 3.93 -7.93
C THR A 75 -12.30 5.24 -7.26
N GLY A 76 -11.97 6.33 -7.94
CA GLY A 76 -12.38 7.66 -7.56
C GLY A 76 -13.89 7.77 -7.61
N GLU A 77 -14.58 7.40 -6.54
CA GLU A 77 -15.80 8.10 -6.14
C GLU A 77 -15.45 9.38 -5.36
N ASP A 78 -14.40 10.07 -5.84
CA ASP A 78 -14.17 11.51 -5.70
C ASP A 78 -13.39 12.00 -6.94
N GLU A 79 -13.90 11.66 -8.13
CA GLU A 79 -13.53 12.33 -9.38
C GLU A 79 -14.69 13.27 -9.77
N PRO A 80 -14.70 14.55 -9.36
CA PRO A 80 -15.43 15.54 -10.11
C PRO A 80 -14.66 15.87 -11.39
N ASP A 81 -15.26 15.45 -12.51
CA ASP A 81 -15.03 16.00 -13.86
C ASP A 81 -13.69 15.65 -14.53
N ALA A 82 -13.67 14.52 -15.24
CA ALA A 82 -12.85 14.42 -16.44
C ALA A 82 -13.47 15.36 -17.50
N PRO A 83 -12.78 16.41 -17.98
CA PRO A 83 -13.31 17.19 -19.08
C PRO A 83 -13.32 16.33 -20.35
N ASP A 84 -14.52 16.20 -20.89
CA ASP A 84 -14.88 15.69 -22.20
C ASP A 84 -13.88 16.18 -23.26
N GLY A 85 -13.03 15.26 -23.71
CA GLY A 85 -12.12 15.46 -24.83
C GLY A 85 -12.88 15.30 -26.13
N LYS A 86 -13.43 16.41 -26.62
CA LYS A 86 -14.16 16.54 -27.89
C LYS A 86 -13.27 16.43 -29.14
#